data_AF-K3XU00-F1
#
_entry.id   AF-K3XU00-F1
#
_cell.length_a   1.000
_cell.length_b   1.000
_cell.length_c   1.000
_cell.angle_alpha   90.00
_cell.angle_beta   90.00
_cell.angle_gamma   90.00
#
_symmetry.space_group_name_H-M   'P 1'
#
loop_
_entity.id
_entity.type
_entity.pdbx_description
1 polymer ?
#
loop_
_entity_poly.entity_id
_entity_poly.type
_entity_poly.pdbx_seq_one_letter_code
_entity_poly.pdbx_strand_id
1 'polypeptide(L)'
;MSQLLQKLSITAVGKREKLLNVVKNPVTRYLPVGAWKIALTSQSTYLTMLPNPVMMNPLFVVGAMAHGKIDKEYTDDYIQMLPAV
;
A
#
# COMPACT_ATOMS: atom_id res chain seq x y z
N MET A 1 -2.85 -7.87 -16.76
CA MET A 1 -3.24 -6.47 -16.46
C MET A 1 -3.91 -5.73 -17.63
N SER A 2 -3.65 -6.06 -18.91
CA SER A 2 -4.22 -5.34 -20.07
C SER A 2 -5.75 -5.15 -20.02
N GLN A 3 -6.52 -6.23 -19.76
CA GLN A 3 -7.97 -6.15 -19.68
C GLN A 3 -8.48 -5.19 -18.60
N LEU A 4 -7.82 -5.13 -17.43
CA LEU A 4 -8.20 -4.23 -16.35
C LEU A 4 -8.04 -2.75 -16.77
N LEU A 5 -6.96 -2.44 -17.49
CA LEU A 5 -6.69 -1.07 -17.94
C LEU A 5 -7.62 -0.64 -19.07
N GLN A 6 -7.99 -1.54 -19.97
CA GLN A 6 -8.91 -1.24 -21.08
C GLN A 6 -10.37 -1.09 -20.63
N LYS A 7 -10.82 -1.95 -19.71
CA LYS A 7 -12.22 -2.01 -19.27
C LYS A 7 -12.47 -1.34 -17.91
N LEU A 8 -11.41 -0.89 -17.25
CA LEU A 8 -11.39 -0.29 -15.90
C LEU A 8 -11.95 -1.20 -14.78
N SER A 9 -12.38 -2.43 -15.10
CA SER A 9 -12.89 -3.40 -14.15
C SER A 9 -12.81 -4.83 -14.71
N ILE A 10 -12.79 -5.81 -13.80
CA ILE A 10 -12.88 -7.25 -14.11
C ILE A 10 -13.99 -7.85 -13.25
N THR A 11 -14.93 -8.55 -13.88
CA THR A 11 -16.09 -9.17 -13.24
C THR A 11 -15.92 -10.68 -13.21
N ALA A 12 -16.40 -11.33 -12.14
CA ALA A 12 -16.42 -12.78 -12.04
C ALA A 12 -17.31 -13.44 -13.13
N VAL A 13 -16.97 -14.65 -13.56
CA VAL A 13 -17.79 -15.39 -14.53
C VAL A 13 -19.08 -15.84 -13.86
N GLY A 14 -20.23 -15.54 -14.48
CA GLY A 14 -21.56 -15.94 -13.99
C GLY A 14 -22.11 -15.13 -12.82
N LYS A 15 -21.35 -14.15 -12.28
CA LYS A 15 -21.83 -13.21 -11.25
C LYS A 15 -21.64 -11.76 -11.72
N ARG A 16 -22.41 -10.82 -11.17
CA ARG A 16 -22.25 -9.38 -11.45
C ARG A 16 -21.22 -8.69 -10.54
N GLU A 17 -20.47 -9.45 -9.76
CA GLU A 17 -19.50 -8.95 -8.79
C GLU A 17 -18.17 -8.56 -9.46
N LYS A 18 -17.69 -7.34 -9.18
CA LYS A 18 -16.41 -6.84 -9.67
C LYS A 18 -15.30 -7.34 -8.74
N LEU A 19 -14.35 -8.10 -9.30
CA LEU A 19 -13.18 -8.61 -8.57
C LEU A 19 -12.07 -7.55 -8.48
N LEU A 20 -11.87 -6.79 -9.56
CA LEU A 20 -10.90 -5.70 -9.63
C LEU A 20 -11.55 -4.48 -10.27
N ASN A 21 -11.25 -3.30 -9.75
CA ASN A 21 -11.79 -2.04 -10.24
C ASN A 21 -10.74 -0.93 -10.13
N VAL A 22 -10.56 -0.17 -11.20
CA VAL A 22 -9.72 1.04 -11.18
C VAL A 22 -10.49 2.14 -10.45
N VAL A 23 -9.86 2.74 -9.44
CA VAL A 23 -10.45 3.78 -8.58
C VAL A 23 -9.77 5.13 -8.80
N LYS A 24 -10.48 6.22 -8.52
CA LYS A 24 -9.95 7.59 -8.70
C LYS A 24 -8.98 7.94 -7.58
N ASN A 25 -7.83 8.51 -7.92
CA ASN A 25 -6.87 9.05 -6.96
C ASN A 25 -7.43 10.28 -6.19
N PRO A 26 -6.87 10.59 -5.00
CA PRO A 26 -5.84 9.86 -4.26
C PRO A 26 -6.37 8.61 -3.53
N VAL A 27 -5.49 7.60 -3.35
CA VAL A 27 -5.81 6.33 -2.68
C VAL A 27 -6.29 6.51 -1.23
N THR A 28 -5.88 7.61 -0.57
CA THR A 28 -6.25 7.94 0.81
C THR A 28 -7.75 8.06 1.05
N ARG A 29 -8.55 8.30 0.01
CA ARG A 29 -10.02 8.39 0.10
C ARG A 29 -10.70 7.05 0.40
N TYR A 30 -10.03 5.93 0.14
CA TYR A 30 -10.58 4.59 0.33
C TYR A 30 -10.01 3.88 1.56
N LEU A 31 -9.09 4.54 2.27
CA LEU A 31 -8.47 4.00 3.47
C LEU A 31 -9.35 4.28 4.70
N PRO A 32 -9.27 3.45 5.74
CA PRO A 32 -9.99 3.72 6.99
C PRO A 32 -9.48 5.01 7.63
N VAL A 33 -10.38 5.72 8.31
CA VAL A 33 -10.06 6.94 9.05
C VAL A 33 -9.05 6.61 10.16
N GLY A 34 -7.98 7.40 10.26
CA GLY A 34 -6.92 7.19 11.25
C GLY A 34 -5.98 6.02 10.93
N ALA A 35 -5.93 5.56 9.67
CA ALA A 35 -4.92 4.60 9.24
C ALA A 35 -3.51 5.18 9.37
N TRP A 36 -2.62 4.43 10.03
CA TRP A 36 -1.20 4.81 10.11
C TRP A 36 -0.44 4.23 8.93
N LYS A 37 0.14 5.10 8.10
CA LYS A 37 0.81 4.70 6.86
C LYS A 37 2.29 4.43 7.12
N ILE A 38 2.67 3.17 7.09
CA ILE A 38 4.04 2.71 7.32
C ILE A 38 4.64 2.28 5.98
N ALA A 39 5.67 2.96 5.51
CA ALA A 39 6.39 2.56 4.31
C ALA A 39 7.50 1.56 4.61
N LEU A 40 7.57 0.51 3.79
CA LEU A 40 8.63 -0.48 3.84
C LEU A 40 9.79 -0.05 2.94
N THR A 41 10.98 0.08 3.52
CA THR A 41 12.18 0.50 2.79
C THR A 41 13.40 -0.34 3.17
N SER A 42 14.28 -0.55 2.20
CA SER A 42 15.55 -1.26 2.40
C SER A 42 16.65 -0.37 3.01
N GLN A 43 16.49 0.95 2.99
CA GLN A 43 17.54 1.93 3.32
C GLN A 43 17.25 2.78 4.57
N SER A 44 16.22 2.47 5.37
CA SER A 44 15.95 3.22 6.61
C SER A 44 16.92 2.82 7.72
N THR A 45 17.27 3.77 8.58
CA THR A 45 18.16 3.57 9.75
C THR A 45 17.41 3.05 10.98
N TYR A 46 16.07 3.05 10.96
CA TYR A 46 15.24 2.66 12.10
C TYR A 46 14.93 1.16 12.06
N LEU A 47 15.67 0.41 12.86
CA LEU A 47 15.42 -0.99 13.19
C LEU A 47 14.62 -1.08 14.50
N THR A 48 13.32 -0.78 14.53
CA THR A 48 12.55 -1.20 15.71
C THR A 48 11.03 -1.33 15.54
N MET A 49 10.57 -2.48 16.05
CA MET A 49 9.26 -2.87 16.59
C MET A 49 8.03 -2.71 15.72
N LEU A 50 7.42 -3.87 15.47
CA LEU A 50 6.02 -4.06 15.07
C LEU A 50 5.12 -3.00 15.71
N PRO A 51 4.16 -2.43 14.96
CA PRO A 51 3.27 -1.40 15.48
C PRO A 51 2.64 -1.86 16.79
N ASN A 52 2.69 -0.98 17.79
CA ASN A 52 2.09 -1.20 19.10
C ASN A 52 0.67 -1.76 18.92
N PRO A 53 0.24 -2.82 19.64
CA PRO A 53 -1.06 -3.47 19.44
C PRO A 53 -2.27 -2.55 19.67
N VAL A 54 -2.03 -1.33 20.16
CA VAL A 54 -3.00 -0.24 20.35
C VAL A 54 -3.39 0.45 19.03
N MET A 55 -2.67 0.19 17.93
CA MET A 55 -2.91 0.85 16.66
C MET A 55 -3.99 0.16 15.85
N MET A 56 -5.18 0.76 15.84
CA MET A 56 -6.39 0.12 15.31
C MET A 56 -6.37 -0.16 13.79
N ASN A 57 -5.48 0.43 12.98
CA ASN A 57 -5.41 0.18 11.53
C ASN A 57 -4.02 0.47 10.92
N PRO A 58 -3.02 -0.43 11.05
CA PRO A 58 -1.74 -0.25 10.38
C PRO A 58 -1.89 -0.49 8.87
N LEU A 59 -1.45 0.48 8.05
CA LEU A 59 -1.39 0.35 6.60
C LEU A 59 0.06 0.26 6.17
N PHE A 60 0.41 -0.79 5.42
CA PHE A 60 1.75 -0.95 4.88
C PHE A 60 1.81 -0.48 3.42
N VAL A 61 2.75 0.43 3.14
CA VAL A 61 3.05 0.92 1.80
C VAL A 61 4.30 0.23 1.30
N VAL A 62 4.15 -0.55 0.23
CA VAL A 62 5.24 -1.31 -0.38
C VAL A 62 5.52 -0.77 -1.78
N GLY A 63 6.77 -0.37 -2.03
CA GLY A 63 7.21 0.04 -3.35
C GLY A 63 7.34 -1.15 -4.29
N ALA A 64 6.40 -1.32 -5.22
CA ALA A 64 6.45 -2.35 -6.27
C ALA A 64 7.30 -1.88 -7.48
N MET A 65 8.51 -1.38 -7.21
CA MET A 65 9.45 -0.83 -8.19
C MET A 65 10.81 -1.53 -8.08
N ALA A 66 11.56 -1.66 -9.18
CA ALA A 66 12.89 -2.26 -9.16
C ALA A 66 13.91 -1.37 -8.43
N HIS A 67 13.90 -0.07 -8.75
CA HIS A 67 14.63 0.97 -8.05
C HIS A 67 13.74 2.20 -7.93
N GLY A 68 13.75 2.83 -6.77
CA GLY A 68 12.91 3.99 -6.50
C GLY A 68 12.71 4.18 -5.00
N LYS A 69 12.20 5.35 -4.63
CA LYS A 69 11.88 5.69 -3.25
C LYS A 69 10.38 5.90 -3.14
N ILE A 70 9.79 5.41 -2.06
CA ILE A 70 8.38 5.63 -1.76
C ILE A 70 8.19 7.12 -1.43
N ASP A 71 7.17 7.71 -2.05
CA ASP A 71 6.84 9.13 -1.88
C ASP A 71 6.36 9.42 -0.45
N LYS A 72 6.73 10.60 0.05
CA LYS A 72 6.45 11.04 1.43
C LYS A 72 4.96 11.30 1.64
N GLU A 73 4.22 11.69 0.61
CA GLU A 73 2.79 11.99 0.72
C GLU A 73 1.95 10.77 1.15
N TYR A 74 2.43 9.55 0.85
CA TYR A 74 1.76 8.30 1.18
C TYR A 74 2.29 7.65 2.46
N THR A 75 3.18 8.31 3.19
CA THR A 75 3.94 7.70 4.29
C THR A 75 3.96 8.59 5.52
N ASP A 76 3.63 8.04 6.69
CA ASP A 76 3.81 8.72 7.97
C ASP A 76 5.15 8.28 8.61
N ASP A 77 5.50 7.00 8.50
CA ASP A 77 6.72 6.42 9.07
C ASP A 77 7.40 5.40 8.14
N TYR A 78 8.69 5.15 8.36
CA TYR A 78 9.49 4.19 7.59
C TYR A 78 10.01 3.05 8.46
N ILE A 79 9.71 1.81 8.07
CA ILE A 79 10.27 0.61 8.71
C ILE A 79 11.25 -0.08 7.76
N GLN A 80 12.40 -0.47 8.31
CA GLN A 80 13.35 -1.37 7.66
C GLN A 80 13.02 -2.82 8.03
N MET A 81 12.68 -3.65 7.03
CA MET A 81 12.41 -5.08 7.25
C MET A 81 13.66 -5.96 7.21
N LEU A 82 14.73 -5.53 6.53
CA LEU A 82 15.98 -6.28 6.38
C LEU A 82 17.19 -5.36 6.55
N PRO A 83 18.24 -5.77 7.30
CA PRO A 83 19.50 -5.04 7.32
C PRO A 83 20.08 -4.98 5.90
N ALA A 84 20.60 -3.82 5.51
CA ALA A 84 21.31 -3.69 4.24
C ALA A 84 22.52 -4.63 4.26
N VAL A 85 22.58 -5.56 3.30
CA VAL A 85 23.72 -6.45 3.06
C VAL A 85 24.77 -5.71 2.25
#